data_AF-A0ABD6MT90-F1
#
_entry.id   AF-A0ABD6MT90-F1
#
_cell.length_a   1.000
_cell.length_b   1.000
_cell.length_c   1.000
_cell.angle_alpha   90.00
_cell.angle_beta   90.00
_cell.angle_gamma   90.00
#
_symmetry.space_group_name_H-M   'P 1'
#
loop_
_entity.id
_entity.type
_entity.pdbx_description
1 polymer ?
#
loop_
_entity_poly.entity_id
_entity_poly.type
_entity_poly.pdbx_seq_one_letter_code
_entity_poly.pdbx_strand_id
1 'polypeptide(L)'
;MTTTDTERISDFVLGAIRDMLNMPLPDTTSPDTPLGAGGLELESLSYVELSVHIEREFGIQFSDEAVDGFATATLGELVSDIRTRTAEADADTGTGTPGPSAESAAAAPAGVPSLFDVKRLLALSQIIPVADPESIADDEPVVLDSLTLVWFQYQLNEQHGIELDIDHAAVEELTSVTAIHAHLRDALTAPTEAVGR
;
A
#
# COMPACT_ATOMS: atom_id res chain seq x y z
N MET A 1 17.35 -16.41 -13.64
CA MET A 1 17.46 -15.76 -12.32
C MET A 1 16.22 -16.13 -11.49
N THR A 2 15.89 -17.42 -11.35
CA THR A 2 14.48 -17.87 -11.14
C THR A 2 14.31 -19.00 -10.11
N THR A 3 15.08 -18.98 -9.01
CA THR A 3 14.89 -19.90 -7.87
C THR A 3 14.59 -19.12 -6.59
N THR A 4 15.32 -18.03 -6.35
CA THR A 4 15.12 -17.14 -5.20
C THR A 4 13.72 -16.52 -5.13
N ASP A 5 13.11 -16.25 -6.28
CA ASP A 5 11.77 -15.65 -6.36
C ASP A 5 10.68 -16.62 -5.90
N THR A 6 10.73 -17.87 -6.39
CA THR A 6 9.84 -18.95 -5.96
C THR A 6 10.00 -19.25 -4.47
N GLU A 7 11.24 -19.29 -3.95
CA GLU A 7 11.51 -19.47 -2.52
C GLU A 7 10.93 -18.33 -1.69
N ARG A 8 11.10 -17.07 -2.12
CA ARG A 8 10.54 -15.89 -1.45
C ARG A 8 9.02 -15.93 -1.40
N ILE A 9 8.36 -16.24 -2.51
CA ILE A 9 6.89 -16.33 -2.57
C ILE A 9 6.41 -17.49 -1.68
N SER A 10 7.10 -18.63 -1.70
CA SER A 10 6.75 -19.78 -0.86
C SER A 10 6.88 -19.45 0.63
N ASP A 11 7.98 -18.82 1.03
CA ASP A 11 8.23 -18.37 2.40
C ASP A 11 7.16 -17.37 2.85
N PHE A 12 6.80 -16.40 2.00
CA PHE A 12 5.73 -15.46 2.29
C PHE A 12 4.37 -16.15 2.48
N VAL A 13 3.99 -17.07 1.59
CA VAL A 13 2.69 -17.79 1.69
C VAL A 13 2.63 -18.59 3.00
N LEU A 14 3.71 -19.29 3.35
CA LEU A 14 3.80 -20.04 4.61
C LEU A 14 3.78 -19.09 5.83
N GLY A 15 4.46 -17.94 5.75
CA GLY A 15 4.42 -16.89 6.76
C GLY A 15 3.02 -16.32 6.96
N ALA A 16 2.30 -16.00 5.88
CA ALA A 16 0.92 -15.51 5.95
C ALA A 16 -0.01 -16.53 6.61
N ILE A 17 0.13 -17.81 6.28
CA ILE A 17 -0.66 -18.87 6.93
C ILE A 17 -0.31 -19.02 8.41
N ARG A 18 0.96 -18.84 8.79
CA ARG A 18 1.41 -18.96 10.18
C ARG A 18 0.98 -17.78 11.03
N ASP A 19 1.30 -16.58 10.56
CA ASP A 19 1.25 -15.36 11.33
C ASP A 19 -0.11 -14.66 11.22
N MET A 20 -0.78 -14.74 10.07
CA MET A 20 -2.12 -14.13 9.89
C MET A 20 -3.25 -15.12 10.16
N LEU A 21 -3.22 -16.28 9.49
CA LEU A 21 -4.24 -17.31 9.72
C LEU A 21 -4.06 -18.03 11.08
N ASN A 22 -2.98 -17.73 11.81
CA ASN A 22 -2.64 -18.27 13.13
C ASN A 22 -2.73 -19.81 13.15
N MET A 23 -2.32 -20.44 12.04
CA MET A 23 -2.47 -21.88 11.82
C MET A 23 -1.12 -22.59 12.02
N PRO A 24 -1.08 -23.73 12.72
CA PRO A 24 0.14 -24.51 12.86
C PRO A 24 0.51 -25.14 11.51
N LEU A 25 1.52 -24.59 10.85
CA LEU A 25 2.10 -25.23 9.67
C LEU A 25 3.03 -26.38 10.07
N PRO A 26 3.11 -27.44 9.24
CA PRO A 26 4.12 -28.47 9.41
C PRO A 26 5.52 -27.87 9.22
N ASP A 27 6.51 -28.38 9.95
CA ASP A 27 7.91 -27.92 9.88
C ASP A 27 8.54 -28.09 8.49
N THR A 28 7.95 -28.95 7.64
CA THR A 28 8.38 -29.19 6.26
C THR A 28 7.18 -29.21 5.33
N THR A 29 7.00 -28.14 4.55
CA THR A 29 5.99 -28.06 3.48
C THR A 29 6.70 -28.15 2.14
N SER A 30 6.22 -29.04 1.25
CA SER A 30 6.76 -29.23 -0.10
C SER A 30 5.89 -28.46 -1.10
N PRO A 31 6.41 -28.03 -2.26
CA PRO A 31 5.57 -27.46 -3.32
C PRO A 31 4.42 -28.40 -3.75
N ASP A 32 4.57 -29.73 -3.64
CA ASP A 32 3.51 -30.69 -3.95
C ASP A 32 2.45 -30.82 -2.84
N THR A 33 2.58 -30.09 -1.74
CA THR A 33 1.62 -30.13 -0.63
C THR A 33 0.29 -29.46 -1.04
N PRO A 34 -0.86 -30.14 -0.91
CA PRO A 34 -2.17 -29.56 -1.16
C PRO A 34 -2.46 -28.41 -0.20
N LEU A 35 -3.10 -27.34 -0.68
CA LEU A 35 -3.56 -26.25 0.17
C LEU A 35 -4.78 -26.66 1.00
N GLY A 36 -5.70 -27.41 0.39
CA GLY A 36 -6.90 -27.92 1.03
C GLY A 36 -6.74 -29.27 1.72
N ALA A 37 -7.76 -30.12 1.54
CA ALA A 37 -7.83 -31.42 2.19
C ALA A 37 -6.63 -32.32 1.81
N GLY A 38 -5.94 -32.85 2.82
CA GLY A 38 -4.78 -33.73 2.65
C GLY A 38 -3.42 -33.01 2.64
N GLY A 39 -3.38 -31.72 2.98
CA GLY A 39 -2.14 -30.97 3.15
C GLY A 39 -2.23 -29.93 4.28
N LEU A 40 -2.40 -28.65 3.93
CA LEU A 40 -2.49 -27.55 4.90
C LEU A 40 -3.89 -27.38 5.52
N GLU A 41 -4.89 -28.12 5.04
CA GLU A 41 -6.25 -28.13 5.57
C GLU A 41 -6.89 -26.73 5.63
N LEU A 42 -6.57 -25.88 4.65
CA LEU A 42 -7.13 -24.53 4.57
C LEU A 42 -8.64 -24.58 4.25
N GLU A 43 -9.39 -23.73 4.94
CA GLU A 43 -10.83 -23.57 4.73
C GLU A 43 -11.13 -22.49 3.69
N SER A 44 -12.34 -22.47 3.14
CA SER A 44 -12.76 -21.51 2.10
C SER A 44 -12.54 -20.04 2.49
N LEU A 45 -12.75 -19.70 3.77
CA LEU A 45 -12.48 -18.37 4.29
C LEU A 45 -10.98 -18.05 4.33
N SER A 46 -10.15 -19.05 4.63
CA SER A 46 -8.70 -18.91 4.67
C SER A 46 -8.11 -18.62 3.29
N TYR A 47 -8.69 -19.15 2.21
CA TYR A 47 -8.25 -18.82 0.84
C TYR A 47 -8.48 -17.37 0.48
N VAL A 48 -9.64 -16.82 0.85
CA VAL A 48 -9.99 -15.40 0.60
C VAL A 48 -9.08 -14.47 1.38
N GLU A 49 -8.81 -14.78 2.65
CA GLU A 49 -7.89 -13.97 3.44
C GLU A 49 -6.45 -14.06 2.91
N LEU A 50 -5.99 -15.29 2.61
CA LEU A 50 -4.67 -15.51 2.02
C LEU A 50 -4.51 -14.78 0.68
N SER A 51 -5.52 -14.80 -0.19
CA SER A 51 -5.47 -14.09 -1.47
C SER A 51 -5.31 -12.59 -1.25
N VAL A 52 -6.10 -11.98 -0.37
CA VAL A 52 -6.01 -10.55 -0.06
C VAL A 52 -4.62 -10.15 0.44
N HIS A 53 -3.96 -11.01 1.21
CA HIS A 53 -2.60 -10.74 1.68
C HIS A 53 -1.54 -10.84 0.57
N ILE A 54 -1.67 -11.84 -0.31
CA ILE A 54 -0.79 -12.00 -1.47
C ILE A 54 -0.97 -10.84 -2.45
N GLU A 55 -2.21 -10.43 -2.74
CA GLU A 55 -2.52 -9.29 -3.60
C GLU A 55 -1.86 -8.00 -3.10
N ARG A 56 -1.92 -7.77 -1.78
CA ARG A 56 -1.33 -6.59 -1.15
C ARG A 56 0.20 -6.58 -1.20
N GLU A 57 0.84 -7.73 -1.00
CA GLU A 57 2.31 -7.83 -1.01
C GLU A 57 2.88 -7.77 -2.42
N PHE A 58 2.26 -8.49 -3.38
CA PHE A 58 2.78 -8.62 -4.73
C PHE A 58 2.15 -7.67 -5.75
N GLY A 59 1.15 -6.87 -5.35
CA GLY A 59 0.45 -5.93 -6.23
C GLY A 59 -0.37 -6.61 -7.34
N ILE A 60 -0.77 -7.86 -7.14
CA ILE A 60 -1.55 -8.65 -8.10
C ILE A 60 -3.02 -8.71 -7.69
N GLN A 61 -3.87 -9.25 -8.56
CA GLN A 61 -5.30 -9.45 -8.27
C GLN A 61 -5.72 -10.87 -8.67
N PHE A 62 -6.44 -11.55 -7.78
CA PHE A 62 -7.06 -12.84 -8.02
C PHE A 62 -8.54 -12.66 -8.31
N SER A 63 -9.01 -13.31 -9.37
CA SER A 63 -10.44 -13.46 -9.62
C SER A 63 -11.05 -14.47 -8.64
N ASP A 64 -12.35 -14.36 -8.34
CA ASP A 64 -13.06 -15.33 -7.51
C ASP A 64 -12.84 -16.78 -7.99
N GLU A 65 -12.77 -16.99 -9.31
CA GLU A 65 -12.47 -18.30 -9.93
C GLU A 65 -11.10 -18.86 -9.54
N ALA A 66 -10.09 -17.98 -9.41
CA ALA A 66 -8.75 -18.38 -8.99
C ALA A 66 -8.73 -18.76 -7.51
N VAL A 67 -9.43 -17.99 -6.67
CA VAL A 67 -9.55 -18.25 -5.23
C VAL A 67 -10.31 -19.56 -4.97
N ASP A 68 -11.38 -19.84 -5.72
CA ASP A 68 -12.10 -21.12 -5.65
C ASP A 68 -11.19 -22.31 -6.05
N GLY A 69 -10.32 -22.08 -7.04
CA GLY A 69 -9.31 -23.05 -7.47
C GLY A 69 -8.29 -23.43 -6.40
N PHE A 70 -8.05 -22.58 -5.40
CA PHE A 70 -7.06 -22.83 -4.35
C PHE A 70 -7.39 -24.08 -3.52
N ALA A 71 -8.67 -24.43 -3.38
CA ALA A 71 -9.10 -25.63 -2.65
C ALA A 71 -8.55 -26.93 -3.25
N THR A 72 -8.23 -26.93 -4.55
CA THR A 72 -7.69 -28.08 -5.28
C THR A 72 -6.23 -27.92 -5.70
N ALA A 73 -5.64 -26.75 -5.46
CA ALA A 73 -4.28 -26.43 -5.84
C ALA A 73 -3.26 -26.88 -4.79
N THR A 74 -2.03 -27.07 -5.26
CA THR A 74 -0.85 -27.26 -4.41
C THR A 74 -0.14 -25.95 -4.13
N LEU A 75 0.71 -25.93 -3.10
CA LEU A 75 1.54 -24.77 -2.77
C LEU A 75 2.40 -24.32 -3.96
N GLY A 76 2.99 -25.27 -4.69
CA GLY A 76 3.82 -24.99 -5.86
C GLY A 76 3.03 -24.41 -7.04
N GLU A 77 1.79 -24.86 -7.23
CA GLU A 77 0.88 -24.28 -8.22
C GLU A 77 0.54 -22.83 -7.86
N LEU A 78 0.15 -22.56 -6.61
CA LEU A 78 -0.12 -21.21 -6.13
C LEU A 78 1.10 -20.28 -6.30
N VAL A 79 2.28 -20.74 -5.91
CA VAL A 79 3.53 -19.97 -6.05
C VAL A 79 3.85 -19.68 -7.52
N SER A 80 3.65 -20.66 -8.41
CA SER A 80 3.85 -20.46 -9.85
C SER A 80 2.83 -19.50 -10.45
N ASP A 81 1.60 -19.53 -9.96
CA ASP A 81 0.49 -18.68 -10.36
C ASP A 81 0.72 -17.22 -9.95
N ILE A 82 1.19 -16.99 -8.71
CA ILE A 82 1.64 -15.69 -8.21
C ILE A 82 2.77 -15.16 -9.07
N ARG A 83 3.83 -15.94 -9.28
CA ARG A 83 4.98 -15.52 -10.09
C ARG A 83 4.57 -15.12 -11.50
N THR A 84 3.63 -15.86 -12.10
CA THR A 84 3.13 -15.56 -13.44
C THR A 84 2.39 -14.22 -13.44
N ARG A 85 1.50 -14.00 -12.47
CA ARG A 85 0.77 -12.73 -12.32
C ARG A 85 1.66 -11.55 -12.01
N THR A 86 2.67 -11.71 -11.15
CA THR A 86 3.62 -10.64 -10.85
C THR A 86 4.43 -10.28 -12.10
N ALA A 87 4.89 -11.27 -12.87
CA ALA A 87 5.57 -11.03 -14.13
C ALA A 87 4.65 -10.38 -15.18
N GLU A 88 3.36 -10.72 -15.22
CA GLU A 88 2.37 -10.09 -16.08
C GLU A 88 2.01 -8.67 -15.62
N ALA A 89 1.90 -8.42 -14.32
CA ALA A 89 1.67 -7.09 -13.75
C ALA A 89 2.86 -6.16 -14.03
N ASP A 90 4.10 -6.66 -13.91
CA ASP A 90 5.31 -5.95 -14.33
C ASP A 90 5.31 -5.70 -15.86
N ALA A 91 4.82 -6.64 -16.67
CA ALA A 91 4.74 -6.49 -18.12
C ALA A 91 3.60 -5.56 -18.59
N ASP A 92 2.49 -5.49 -17.84
CA ASP A 92 1.32 -4.63 -18.12
C ASP A 92 1.56 -3.16 -17.73
N THR A 93 2.66 -2.86 -17.03
CA THR A 93 3.16 -1.48 -16.91
C THR A 93 3.64 -0.87 -18.24
N GLY A 94 3.52 -1.60 -19.36
CA GLY A 94 3.85 -1.10 -20.68
C GLY A 94 2.89 -1.52 -21.78
N THR A 95 1.60 -1.11 -21.78
CA THR A 95 0.92 -0.43 -22.93
C THR A 95 -0.62 -0.24 -22.77
N GLY A 96 -1.05 1.03 -22.63
CA GLY A 96 -2.26 1.57 -23.31
C GLY A 96 -3.51 1.84 -22.44
N THR A 97 -3.71 3.05 -21.92
CA THR A 97 -4.25 4.18 -22.72
C THR A 97 -3.70 5.53 -22.22
N PRO A 98 -3.22 6.42 -23.11
CA PRO A 98 -2.80 7.76 -22.76
C PRO A 98 -4.01 8.66 -22.53
N GLY A 99 -4.27 9.03 -21.26
CA GLY A 99 -5.03 10.25 -20.93
C GLY A 99 -4.20 11.49 -21.29
N PRO A 100 -4.81 12.58 -21.74
CA PRO A 100 -4.11 13.65 -22.43
C PRO A 100 -3.09 14.34 -21.52
N SER A 101 -1.90 14.52 -22.07
CA SER A 101 -0.83 15.34 -21.54
C SER A 101 -1.31 16.75 -21.17
N ALA A 102 -1.20 17.07 -19.89
CA ALA A 102 -0.73 18.33 -19.32
C ALA A 102 -0.67 18.05 -17.80
N GLU A 103 0.46 17.99 -17.12
CA GLU A 103 1.64 18.81 -17.27
C GLU A 103 2.82 18.16 -16.52
N SER A 104 3.84 17.77 -17.28
CA SER A 104 5.19 17.62 -16.75
C SER A 104 5.77 19.03 -16.62
N ALA A 105 5.56 19.68 -15.48
CA ALA A 105 6.32 20.82 -14.97
C ALA A 105 5.91 21.00 -13.49
N ALA A 106 6.72 20.75 -12.48
CA ALA A 106 8.15 20.79 -12.38
C ALA A 106 8.63 19.66 -11.47
N ALA A 107 9.82 19.14 -11.74
CA ALA A 107 10.64 18.54 -10.70
C ALA A 107 10.81 19.59 -9.58
N ALA A 108 9.90 19.56 -8.60
CA ALA A 108 10.10 20.23 -7.33
C ALA A 108 11.34 19.59 -6.69
N PRO A 109 12.22 20.39 -6.05
CA PRO A 109 13.45 19.88 -5.47
C PRO A 109 13.10 18.74 -4.50
N ALA A 110 13.89 17.67 -4.55
CA ALA A 110 13.76 16.50 -3.70
C ALA A 110 13.50 16.92 -2.24
N GLY A 111 12.25 16.75 -1.77
CA GLY A 111 11.86 17.01 -0.39
C GLY A 111 10.49 17.67 -0.17
N VAL A 112 9.87 18.34 -1.16
CA VAL A 112 8.54 18.95 -0.97
C VAL A 112 7.43 18.03 -1.51
N PRO A 113 6.49 17.58 -0.66
CA PRO A 113 5.36 16.76 -1.11
C PRO A 113 4.47 17.58 -2.05
N SER A 114 4.08 16.98 -3.16
CA SER A 114 3.18 17.60 -4.13
C SER A 114 1.75 17.66 -3.59
N LEU A 115 0.91 18.48 -4.23
CA LEU A 115 -0.52 18.58 -3.90
C LEU A 115 -1.22 17.21 -4.07
N PHE A 116 -0.78 16.41 -5.04
CA PHE A 116 -1.22 15.03 -5.22
C PHE A 116 -0.78 14.11 -4.07
N ASP A 117 0.44 14.27 -3.56
CA ASP A 117 0.93 13.51 -2.40
C ASP A 117 0.09 13.82 -1.15
N VAL A 118 -0.28 15.08 -0.94
CA VAL A 118 -1.19 15.47 0.15
C VAL A 118 -2.55 14.76 -0.01
N LYS A 119 -3.14 14.77 -1.21
CA LYS A 119 -4.40 14.04 -1.47
C LYS A 119 -4.28 12.54 -1.23
N ARG A 120 -3.17 11.93 -1.66
CA ARG A 120 -2.87 10.51 -1.42
C ARG A 120 -2.76 10.20 0.07
N LEU A 121 -2.08 11.04 0.85
CA LEU A 121 -1.97 10.90 2.31
C LEU A 121 -3.33 11.05 3.01
N LEU A 122 -4.18 11.98 2.55
CA LEU A 122 -5.55 12.16 3.05
C LEU A 122 -6.48 10.98 2.73
N ALA A 123 -6.32 10.37 1.55
CA ALA A 123 -7.05 9.16 1.16
C ALA A 123 -6.59 7.93 1.99
N LEU A 124 -5.27 7.76 2.16
CA LEU A 124 -4.70 6.67 2.95
C LEU A 124 -5.09 6.73 4.43
N SER A 125 -5.21 7.94 4.97
CA SER A 125 -5.61 8.19 6.35
C SER A 125 -7.11 8.05 6.60
N GLN A 126 -7.89 7.68 5.57
CA GLN A 126 -9.35 7.57 5.60
C GLN A 126 -10.07 8.84 6.06
N ILE A 127 -9.41 10.01 5.99
CA ILE A 127 -10.03 11.29 6.30
C ILE A 127 -11.12 11.61 5.27
N ILE A 128 -10.87 11.23 4.02
CA ILE A 128 -11.85 11.28 2.94
C ILE A 128 -12.01 9.85 2.41
N PRO A 129 -13.22 9.24 2.51
CA PRO A 129 -13.46 7.87 2.07
C PRO A 129 -13.61 7.81 0.54
N VAL A 130 -12.55 8.19 -0.17
CA VAL A 130 -12.45 8.11 -1.63
C VAL A 130 -11.29 7.19 -1.99
N ALA A 131 -11.56 6.26 -2.90
CA ALA A 131 -10.54 5.34 -3.41
C ALA A 131 -9.49 6.07 -4.26
N ASP A 132 -9.92 7.14 -4.95
CA ASP A 132 -9.08 7.91 -5.87
C ASP A 132 -8.70 9.27 -5.29
N PRO A 133 -7.40 9.53 -5.00
CA PRO A 133 -6.95 10.83 -4.53
C PRO A 133 -7.14 11.92 -5.59
N GLU A 134 -7.19 11.57 -6.87
CA GLU A 134 -7.45 12.53 -7.97
C GLU A 134 -8.87 13.11 -7.94
N SER A 135 -9.82 12.40 -7.32
CA SER A 135 -11.21 12.87 -7.20
C SER A 135 -11.41 13.90 -6.10
N ILE A 136 -10.42 14.12 -5.23
CA ILE A 136 -10.47 15.11 -4.15
C ILE A 136 -10.27 16.51 -4.72
N ALA A 137 -11.19 17.43 -4.44
CA ALA A 137 -11.02 18.84 -4.81
C ALA A 137 -9.91 19.50 -3.99
N ASP A 138 -9.19 20.47 -4.57
CA ASP A 138 -8.10 21.17 -3.87
C ASP A 138 -8.59 22.02 -2.69
N ASP A 139 -9.84 22.47 -2.76
CA ASP A 139 -10.56 23.21 -1.71
C ASP A 139 -11.51 22.30 -0.91
N GLU A 140 -11.39 20.98 -1.05
CA GLU A 140 -12.21 20.05 -0.27
C GLU A 140 -12.00 20.31 1.23
N PRO A 141 -13.07 20.49 2.02
CA PRO A 141 -12.95 20.71 3.45
C PRO A 141 -12.39 19.45 4.12
N VAL A 142 -11.25 19.61 4.78
CA VAL A 142 -10.56 18.55 5.52
C VAL A 142 -10.68 18.84 7.01
N VAL A 143 -10.99 17.81 7.79
CA VAL A 143 -10.99 17.87 9.25
C VAL A 143 -9.85 17.00 9.78
N LEU A 144 -8.87 17.64 10.42
CA LEU A 144 -7.76 16.98 11.09
C LEU A 144 -8.03 16.92 12.59
N ASP A 145 -8.63 15.82 13.04
CA ASP A 145 -8.68 15.47 14.46
C ASP A 145 -7.28 15.11 15.00
N SER A 146 -7.15 15.04 16.32
CA SER A 146 -5.87 14.71 16.97
C SER A 146 -5.29 13.35 16.55
N LEU A 147 -6.14 12.38 16.20
CA LEU A 147 -5.69 11.06 15.73
C LEU A 147 -5.25 11.09 14.26
N THR A 148 -6.01 11.77 13.40
CA THR A 148 -5.71 11.87 11.96
C THR A 148 -4.49 12.74 11.70
N LEU A 149 -4.26 13.77 12.54
CA LEU A 149 -3.05 14.55 12.53
C LEU A 149 -1.80 13.72 12.84
N VAL A 150 -1.83 12.91 13.90
CA VAL A 150 -0.69 12.04 14.28
C VAL A 150 -0.40 11.03 13.17
N TRP A 151 -1.43 10.45 12.58
CA TRP A 151 -1.27 9.48 11.49
C TRP A 151 -0.74 10.13 10.21
N PHE A 152 -1.18 11.35 9.91
CA PHE A 152 -0.67 12.16 8.81
C PHE A 152 0.82 12.46 8.97
N GLN A 153 1.24 12.91 10.16
CA GLN A 153 2.65 13.15 10.47
C GLN A 153 3.49 11.86 10.35
N TYR A 154 2.97 10.75 10.88
CA TYR A 154 3.64 9.44 10.77
C TYR A 154 3.87 9.05 9.30
N GLN A 155 2.85 9.19 8.44
CA GLN A 155 2.99 8.86 7.02
C GLN A 155 3.89 9.83 6.26
N LEU A 156 3.89 11.11 6.61
CA LEU A 156 4.81 12.08 6.03
C LEU A 156 6.28 11.69 6.32
N ASN A 157 6.55 11.23 7.54
CA ASN A 157 7.87 10.73 7.93
C ASN A 157 8.20 9.41 7.23
N GLU A 158 7.30 8.44 7.23
CA GLU A 158 7.56 7.12 6.62
C GLU A 158 7.75 7.21 5.10
N GLN A 159 6.93 8.01 4.40
CA GLN A 159 6.95 8.09 2.93
C GLN A 159 7.97 9.10 2.39
N HIS A 160 8.18 10.21 3.10
CA HIS A 160 9.01 11.32 2.62
C HIS A 160 10.21 11.63 3.51
N GLY A 161 10.35 10.99 4.68
CA GLY A 161 11.42 11.25 5.64
C GLY A 161 11.33 12.64 6.28
N ILE A 162 10.14 13.26 6.26
CA ILE A 162 9.92 14.61 6.78
C ILE A 162 9.34 14.49 8.19
N GLU A 163 10.13 14.90 9.19
CA GLU A 163 9.63 15.14 10.54
C GLU A 163 8.99 16.54 10.58
N LEU A 164 7.66 16.58 10.66
CA LEU A 164 6.91 17.82 10.74
C LEU A 164 6.14 17.87 12.06
N ASP A 165 6.50 18.81 12.92
CA ASP A 165 5.77 19.09 14.15
C ASP A 165 4.68 20.12 13.83
N ILE A 166 3.42 19.68 13.78
CA ILE A 166 2.28 20.58 13.53
C ILE A 166 1.69 20.97 14.89
N ASP A 167 1.86 22.23 15.26
CA ASP A 167 1.21 22.82 16.43
C ASP A 167 -0.31 22.86 16.30
N HIS A 168 -1.02 22.80 17.43
CA HIS A 168 -2.49 22.84 17.45
C HIS A 168 -3.07 24.11 16.82
N ALA A 169 -2.36 25.24 16.89
CA ALA A 169 -2.77 26.48 16.24
C ALA A 169 -2.70 26.40 14.70
N ALA A 170 -1.71 25.67 14.16
CA ALA A 170 -1.61 25.46 12.72
C ALA A 170 -2.75 24.57 12.22
N VAL A 171 -3.18 23.58 13.00
CA VAL A 171 -4.29 22.67 12.65
C VAL A 171 -5.58 23.43 12.31
N GLU A 172 -5.85 24.56 12.98
CA GLU A 172 -7.03 25.39 12.71
C GLU A 172 -7.01 26.03 11.31
N GLU A 173 -5.83 26.19 10.70
CA GLU A 173 -5.65 26.70 9.34
C GLU A 173 -5.65 25.58 8.29
N LEU A 174 -5.37 24.34 8.71
CA LEU A 174 -5.31 23.13 7.87
C LEU A 174 -6.71 22.56 7.53
N THR A 175 -7.58 23.42 7.01
CA THR A 175 -8.98 23.08 6.71
C THR A 175 -9.23 22.63 5.27
N SER A 176 -8.19 22.61 4.42
CA SER A 176 -8.27 22.18 3.03
C SER A 176 -6.96 21.59 2.51
N VAL A 177 -7.02 20.83 1.41
CA VAL A 177 -5.84 20.24 0.75
C VAL A 177 -4.82 21.33 0.37
N THR A 178 -5.31 22.44 -0.17
CA THR A 178 -4.46 23.58 -0.55
C THR A 178 -3.79 24.22 0.66
N ALA A 179 -4.50 24.36 1.79
CA ALA A 179 -3.93 24.90 3.02
C ALA A 179 -2.83 24.00 3.58
N ILE A 180 -3.05 22.67 3.59
CA ILE A 180 -2.07 21.67 4.01
C ILE A 180 -0.81 21.72 3.14
N HIS A 181 -0.97 21.74 1.82
CA HIS A 181 0.15 21.82 0.90
C HIS A 181 0.92 23.16 1.01
N ALA A 182 0.20 24.28 1.21
CA ALA A 182 0.83 25.57 1.45
C ALA A 182 1.65 25.59 2.74
N HIS A 183 1.11 25.03 3.83
CA HIS A 183 1.79 24.93 5.11
C HIS A 183 3.02 24.03 5.03
N LEU A 184 2.92 22.86 4.38
CA LEU A 184 4.06 21.97 4.15
C LEU A 184 5.17 22.66 3.36
N ARG A 185 4.81 23.39 2.31
CA ARG A 185 5.79 24.16 1.54
C ARG A 185 6.45 25.24 2.39
N ASP A 186 5.68 25.98 3.18
CA ASP A 186 6.20 27.03 4.04
C ASP A 186 7.14 26.46 5.11
N ALA A 187 6.75 25.39 5.79
CA ALA A 187 7.56 24.71 6.80
C ALA A 187 8.88 24.14 6.25
N LEU A 188 8.88 23.63 5.01
CA LEU A 188 10.08 23.11 4.35
C LEU A 188 10.98 24.22 3.76
N THR A 189 10.41 25.40 3.51
CA THR A 189 11.15 26.57 3.01
C THR A 189 11.65 27.45 4.14
N ALA A 190 10.98 27.39 5.30
CA ALA A 190 11.44 28.01 6.53
C ALA A 190 12.78 27.36 6.92
N PRO A 191 13.87 28.13 7.05
CA PRO A 191 15.08 27.60 7.64
C PRO A 191 14.70 27.09 9.04
N THR A 192 15.12 25.87 9.37
CA THR A 192 14.98 25.26 10.70
C THR A 192 15.76 26.07 11.74
N GLU A 193 15.32 27.29 12.03
CA GLU A 193 15.78 28.08 13.15
C GLU A 193 14.79 27.90 14.29
N ALA A 194 15.27 27.20 15.31
CA ALA A 194 14.80 27.18 16.70
C ALA A 194 14.23 25.85 17.23
N VAL A 195 14.96 24.75 17.09
CA VAL A 195 15.08 23.81 18.21
C VAL A 195 16.13 24.38 19.16
N GLY A 196 15.68 24.98 20.27
CA GLY A 196 16.59 25.39 21.33
C GLY A 196 16.04 26.43 22.31
N ARG A 197 15.06 26.05 23.15
CA ARG A 197 15.15 26.22 24.62
C ARG A 197 13.93 25.66 25.34
#